data_AF-A0A1A8JQ58-F1
#
_entry.id   AF-A0A1A8JQ58-F1
#
_cell.length_a   1.000
_cell.length_b   1.000
_cell.length_c   1.000
_cell.angle_alpha   90.00
_cell.angle_beta   90.00
_cell.angle_gamma   90.00
#
_symmetry.space_group_name_H-M   'P 1'
#
loop_
_entity.id
_entity.type
_entity.pdbx_description
1 polymer ?
#
loop_
_entity_poly.entity_id
_entity_poly.type
_entity_poly.pdbx_seq_one_letter_code
_entity_poly.pdbx_strand_id
1 'polypeptide(L)'
;WKKTTETGQEIPSSLKTCKNILETKPTKEDKNIKKPSIKHFCFYCKMAFNQLAKHLENDHSGEIDVAHAIRFPKGSKVRQTLLDQICNKGDYEHNCKVVKSGEGEILVNEAKKQCISVCDFLPCKYCFAFYRKIDLWRHEQSCKVRKE
;
A
#
# COMPACT_ATOMS: atom_id res chain seq x y z
N TRP A 1 7.75 -50.20 4.17
CA TRP A 1 7.05 -49.06 3.54
C TRP A 1 6.96 -47.91 4.54
N LYS A 2 7.40 -46.70 4.14
CA LYS A 2 7.30 -45.45 4.90
C LYS A 2 6.01 -44.71 4.55
N LYS A 3 5.39 -44.01 5.52
CA LYS A 3 4.51 -42.82 5.40
C LYS A 3 4.23 -42.31 6.83
N THR A 4 4.85 -41.22 7.30
CA THR A 4 4.56 -39.76 7.14
C THR A 4 3.73 -39.21 8.30
N THR A 5 4.36 -38.37 9.14
CA THR A 5 3.71 -37.23 9.82
C THR A 5 4.77 -36.15 10.13
N GLU A 6 4.63 -35.03 9.43
CA GLU A 6 4.74 -33.64 9.92
C GLU A 6 6.08 -33.17 10.51
N THR A 7 6.96 -32.68 9.61
CA THR A 7 8.12 -31.85 9.94
C THR A 7 7.75 -30.38 9.75
N GLY A 8 7.93 -29.57 10.80
CA GLY A 8 7.81 -28.12 10.73
C GLY A 8 8.73 -27.57 9.63
N GLN A 9 8.16 -26.84 8.68
CA GLN A 9 8.94 -26.19 7.65
C GLN A 9 9.42 -24.84 8.17
N GLU A 10 10.73 -24.82 8.33
CA GLU A 10 11.56 -23.72 8.79
C GLU A 10 11.57 -22.59 7.75
N ILE A 11 11.48 -21.36 8.25
CA ILE A 11 11.45 -20.13 7.46
C ILE A 11 12.83 -19.93 6.83
N PRO A 12 12.97 -19.79 5.49
CA PRO A 12 14.24 -19.56 4.85
C PRO A 12 14.89 -18.24 5.31
N SER A 13 16.03 -18.39 5.96
CA SER A 13 16.95 -17.35 6.40
C SER A 13 17.65 -16.68 5.21
N SER A 14 17.04 -15.64 4.63
CA SER A 14 17.77 -14.65 3.81
C SER A 14 17.13 -13.26 3.80
N LEU A 15 16.83 -12.70 4.97
CA LEU A 15 16.55 -11.27 5.11
C LEU A 15 17.87 -10.49 5.22
N LYS A 16 18.63 -10.43 4.12
CA LYS A 16 19.78 -9.52 3.99
C LYS A 16 19.28 -8.15 3.53
N THR A 17 19.08 -7.29 4.52
CA THR A 17 19.32 -5.83 4.53
C THR A 17 18.92 -5.05 3.27
N CYS A 18 17.74 -4.41 3.29
CA CYS A 18 17.47 -3.23 2.47
C CYS A 18 17.72 -1.98 3.32
N LYS A 19 18.98 -1.52 3.35
CA LYS A 19 19.31 -0.14 3.72
C LYS A 19 19.30 0.67 2.43
N ASN A 20 18.41 1.65 2.32
CA ASN A 20 18.56 2.89 1.56
C ASN A 20 17.35 3.78 1.88
N ILE A 21 17.45 4.53 2.98
CA ILE A 21 16.55 5.63 3.33
C ILE A 21 17.25 6.89 2.81
N LEU A 22 16.73 7.52 1.77
CA LEU A 22 17.11 8.89 1.42
C LEU A 22 16.35 9.83 2.35
N GLU A 23 16.98 10.15 3.48
CA GLU A 23 16.64 11.30 4.31
C GLU A 23 17.02 12.58 3.55
N THR A 24 16.03 13.36 3.13
CA THR A 24 16.26 14.75 2.74
C THR A 24 16.29 15.61 4.00
N LYS A 25 17.48 16.17 4.29
CA LYS A 25 17.74 17.10 5.41
C LYS A 25 16.80 18.32 5.36
N PRO A 26 16.39 18.88 6.52
CA PRO A 26 15.66 20.13 6.54
C PRO A 26 16.66 21.29 6.35
N THR A 27 16.61 21.93 5.19
CA THR A 27 17.28 23.23 4.96
C THR A 27 16.23 24.30 4.67
N LYS A 28 16.49 25.46 5.25
CA LYS A 28 15.57 26.56 5.52
C LYS A 28 15.04 27.25 4.25
N GLU A 29 13.78 27.64 4.33
CA GLU A 29 13.05 28.72 3.63
C GLU A 29 13.49 29.11 2.20
N ASP A 30 12.66 28.74 1.21
CA ASP A 30 12.37 29.62 0.06
C ASP A 30 10.93 29.42 -0.46
N LYS A 31 10.21 30.54 -0.57
CA LYS A 31 8.75 30.62 -0.78
C LYS A 31 8.34 30.47 -2.25
N ASN A 32 8.65 29.37 -2.96
CA ASN A 32 7.92 29.00 -4.19
C ASN A 32 8.24 27.59 -4.73
N ILE A 33 8.15 26.54 -3.91
CA ILE A 33 8.21 25.18 -4.48
C ILE A 33 6.82 24.86 -5.02
N LYS A 34 6.63 25.02 -6.35
CA LYS A 34 5.53 24.34 -7.06
C LYS A 34 5.62 22.87 -6.68
N LYS A 35 4.67 22.37 -5.88
CA LYS A 35 4.59 20.94 -5.54
C LYS A 35 4.73 20.15 -6.85
N PRO A 36 5.70 19.24 -6.99
CA PRO A 36 5.77 18.39 -8.17
C PRO A 36 4.42 17.68 -8.30
N SER A 37 3.86 17.68 -9.51
CA SER A 37 2.62 16.98 -9.78
C SER A 37 2.88 15.49 -9.57
N ILE A 38 2.26 14.91 -8.54
CA ILE A 38 2.36 13.49 -8.27
C ILE A 38 1.69 12.77 -9.45
N LYS A 39 2.48 11.99 -10.18
CA LYS A 39 2.00 11.11 -11.24
C LYS A 39 1.65 9.76 -10.62
N HIS A 40 0.61 9.11 -11.14
CA HIS A 40 0.22 7.75 -10.77
C HIS A 40 0.23 6.86 -12.00
N PHE A 41 0.62 5.59 -11.84
CA PHE A 41 0.59 4.62 -12.93
C PHE A 41 -0.82 4.03 -13.10
N CYS A 42 -1.30 4.02 -14.33
CA CYS A 42 -2.52 3.32 -14.68
C CYS A 42 -2.30 1.81 -14.64
N PHE A 43 -3.18 1.09 -13.94
CA PHE A 43 -3.15 -0.36 -13.91
C PHE A 43 -3.40 -1.00 -15.28
N TYR A 44 -4.16 -0.37 -16.18
CA TYR A 44 -4.55 -0.99 -17.46
C TYR A 44 -3.54 -0.70 -18.58
N CYS A 45 -3.28 0.58 -18.88
CA CYS A 45 -2.36 0.97 -19.95
C CYS A 45 -0.89 1.09 -19.51
N LYS A 46 -0.60 0.93 -18.21
CA LYS A 46 0.76 0.97 -17.63
C LYS A 46 1.51 2.31 -17.85
N MET A 47 0.79 3.37 -18.16
CA MET A 47 1.34 4.73 -18.33
C MET A 47 1.09 5.59 -17.10
N ALA A 48 1.92 6.63 -16.90
CA ALA A 48 1.83 7.54 -15.75
C ALA A 48 1.01 8.81 -16.07
N PHE A 49 0.05 9.16 -15.21
CA PHE A 49 -0.85 10.30 -15.38
C PHE A 49 -0.95 11.18 -14.13
N ASN A 50 -1.11 12.49 -14.33
CA ASN A 50 -1.34 13.46 -13.23
C ASN A 50 -2.80 13.44 -12.72
N GLN A 51 -3.75 13.05 -13.56
CA GLN A 51 -5.19 13.00 -13.24
C GLN A 51 -5.73 11.60 -13.53
N LEU A 52 -5.23 10.60 -12.79
CA LEU A 52 -5.49 9.20 -13.11
C LEU A 52 -6.98 8.84 -13.05
N ALA A 53 -7.75 9.39 -12.12
CA ALA A 53 -9.20 9.20 -12.06
C ALA A 53 -9.90 9.64 -13.36
N LYS A 54 -9.51 10.77 -13.94
CA LYS A 54 -10.09 11.27 -15.20
C LYS A 54 -9.69 10.38 -16.38
N HIS A 55 -8.45 9.93 -16.41
CA HIS A 55 -7.99 8.96 -17.41
C HIS A 55 -8.78 7.64 -17.32
N LEU A 56 -8.97 7.09 -16.12
CA LEU A 56 -9.75 5.87 -15.92
C LEU A 56 -11.19 6.05 -16.43
N GLU A 57 -11.84 7.17 -16.12
CA GLU A 57 -13.20 7.47 -16.60
C GLU A 57 -13.31 7.58 -18.12
N ASN A 58 -12.29 8.14 -18.79
CA ASN A 58 -12.35 8.38 -20.23
C ASN A 58 -11.92 7.18 -21.06
N ASP A 59 -10.78 6.58 -20.69
CA ASP A 59 -10.09 5.57 -21.50
C ASP A 59 -10.37 4.14 -21.02
N HIS A 60 -10.84 3.96 -19.78
CA HIS A 60 -11.05 2.65 -19.14
C HIS A 60 -12.46 2.49 -18.54
N SER A 61 -13.46 3.24 -19.03
CA SER A 61 -14.85 3.14 -18.54
C SER A 61 -15.48 1.76 -18.71
N GLY A 62 -14.98 0.95 -19.66
CA GLY A 62 -15.44 -0.41 -19.91
C GLY A 62 -14.84 -1.47 -18.97
N GLU A 63 -13.81 -1.14 -18.21
CA GLU A 63 -13.21 -2.07 -17.25
C GLU A 63 -14.15 -2.30 -16.07
N ILE A 64 -14.30 -3.55 -15.62
CA ILE A 64 -15.30 -3.91 -14.59
C ILE A 64 -15.16 -3.05 -13.32
N ASP A 65 -13.93 -2.87 -12.85
CA ASP A 65 -13.63 -2.13 -11.62
C ASP A 65 -13.94 -0.64 -11.77
N VAL A 66 -13.63 -0.06 -12.94
CA VAL A 66 -13.88 1.34 -13.27
C VAL A 66 -15.36 1.57 -13.50
N ALA A 67 -16.02 0.72 -14.29
CA ALA A 67 -17.46 0.71 -14.52
C ALA A 67 -18.22 0.66 -13.19
N HIS A 68 -17.78 -0.17 -12.24
CA HIS A 68 -18.36 -0.22 -10.91
C HIS A 68 -18.17 1.09 -10.15
N ALA A 69 -16.97 1.69 -10.20
CA ALA A 69 -16.70 2.98 -9.54
C ALA A 69 -17.54 4.12 -10.13
N ILE A 70 -17.68 4.21 -11.46
CA ILE A 70 -18.38 5.32 -12.12
C ILE A 70 -19.91 5.29 -11.94
N ARG A 71 -20.49 4.14 -11.56
CA ARG A 71 -21.91 4.03 -11.22
C ARG A 71 -22.28 4.86 -9.98
N PHE A 72 -21.33 5.12 -9.10
CA PHE A 72 -21.55 5.99 -7.95
C PHE A 72 -21.46 7.46 -8.35
N PRO A 73 -22.24 8.37 -7.74
CA PRO A 73 -22.19 9.79 -8.06
C PRO A 73 -20.78 10.40 -7.91
N LYS A 74 -20.46 11.37 -8.77
CA LYS A 74 -19.21 12.16 -8.65
C LYS A 74 -19.17 12.86 -7.28
N GLY A 75 -18.01 12.82 -6.62
CA GLY A 75 -17.83 13.36 -5.28
C GLY A 75 -18.25 12.44 -4.13
N SER A 76 -18.86 11.28 -4.40
CA SER A 76 -19.13 10.30 -3.35
C SER A 76 -17.83 9.68 -2.82
N LYS A 77 -17.76 9.47 -1.49
CA LYS A 77 -16.63 8.80 -0.85
C LYS A 77 -16.41 7.38 -1.38
N VAL A 78 -17.49 6.70 -1.75
CA VAL A 78 -17.45 5.35 -2.33
C VAL A 78 -16.77 5.36 -3.70
N ARG A 79 -17.17 6.27 -4.61
CA ARG A 79 -16.50 6.44 -5.91
C ARG A 79 -15.02 6.73 -5.74
N GLN A 80 -14.68 7.66 -4.84
CA GLN A 80 -13.30 8.04 -4.56
C GLN A 80 -12.49 6.83 -4.07
N THR A 81 -13.01 6.08 -3.10
CA THR A 81 -12.34 4.90 -2.55
C THR A 81 -12.07 3.83 -3.62
N LEU A 82 -13.05 3.58 -4.49
CA LEU A 82 -12.91 2.60 -5.58
C LEU A 82 -11.87 3.04 -6.61
N LEU A 83 -11.88 4.31 -7.03
CA LEU A 83 -10.87 4.83 -7.94
C LEU A 83 -9.48 4.83 -7.30
N ASP A 84 -9.36 5.17 -6.02
CA ASP A 84 -8.10 5.12 -5.29
C ASP A 84 -7.56 3.69 -5.20
N GLN A 85 -8.41 2.66 -5.06
CA GLN A 85 -7.97 1.27 -5.10
C GLN A 85 -7.34 0.92 -6.46
N ILE A 86 -7.94 1.36 -7.56
CA ILE A 86 -7.42 1.13 -8.91
C ILE A 86 -6.09 1.87 -9.09
N CYS A 87 -5.99 3.13 -8.63
CA CYS A 87 -4.76 3.91 -8.65
C CYS A 87 -3.64 3.22 -7.86
N ASN A 88 -3.91 2.84 -6.61
CA ASN A 88 -2.93 2.18 -5.74
C ASN A 88 -2.46 0.83 -6.33
N LYS A 89 -3.34 0.11 -7.04
CA LYS A 89 -2.99 -1.15 -7.72
C LYS A 89 -1.99 -0.92 -8.85
N GLY A 90 -2.18 0.13 -9.65
CA GLY A 90 -1.24 0.50 -10.70
C GLY A 90 0.13 0.91 -10.16
N ASP A 91 0.15 1.76 -9.13
CA ASP A 91 1.39 2.17 -8.46
C ASP A 91 2.11 0.98 -7.82
N TYR A 92 1.37 0.07 -7.18
CA TYR A 92 1.94 -1.14 -6.57
C TYR A 92 2.63 -2.03 -7.60
N GLU A 93 2.00 -2.26 -8.75
CA GLU A 93 2.59 -3.10 -9.80
C GLU A 93 3.88 -2.48 -10.36
N HIS A 94 3.88 -1.16 -10.61
CA HIS A 94 5.07 -0.43 -11.03
C HIS A 94 6.18 -0.53 -9.98
N ASN A 95 5.87 -0.23 -8.72
CA ASN A 95 6.83 -0.31 -7.62
C ASN A 95 7.41 -1.72 -7.46
N CYS A 96 6.58 -2.76 -7.60
CA CYS A 96 7.04 -4.15 -7.54
C CYS A 96 8.02 -4.46 -8.68
N LYS A 97 7.77 -3.94 -9.90
CA LYS A 97 8.71 -4.07 -11.02
C LYS A 97 10.02 -3.33 -10.74
N VAL A 98 9.98 -2.09 -10.27
CA VAL A 98 11.17 -1.30 -9.93
C VAL A 98 12.00 -2.00 -8.85
N VAL A 99 11.37 -2.52 -7.79
CA VAL A 99 12.07 -3.26 -6.72
C VAL A 99 12.74 -4.52 -7.24
N LYS A 100 12.11 -5.23 -8.19
CA LYS A 100 12.67 -6.45 -8.78
C LYS A 100 13.80 -6.17 -9.77
N SER A 101 13.66 -5.13 -10.58
CA SER A 101 14.63 -4.77 -11.61
C SER A 101 15.81 -3.97 -11.07
N GLY A 102 15.65 -3.29 -9.92
CA GLY A 102 16.67 -2.42 -9.32
C GLY A 102 16.83 -1.07 -10.03
N GLU A 103 16.04 -0.81 -11.07
CA GLU A 103 16.10 0.39 -11.91
C GLU A 103 14.72 1.07 -11.94
N GLY A 104 14.71 2.40 -11.75
CA GLY A 104 13.50 3.25 -11.80
C GLY A 104 13.15 3.96 -10.49
N GLU A 105 12.14 4.82 -10.55
CA GLU A 105 11.63 5.58 -9.39
C GLU A 105 10.42 4.88 -8.76
N ILE A 106 10.42 4.75 -7.43
CA ILE A 106 9.31 4.20 -6.64
C ILE A 106 8.32 5.31 -6.32
N LEU A 107 7.06 5.13 -6.69
CA LEU A 107 5.99 6.02 -6.29
C LEU A 107 5.49 5.66 -4.89
N VAL A 108 5.85 6.46 -3.89
CA VAL A 108 5.35 6.28 -2.52
C VAL A 108 4.14 7.19 -2.32
N ASN A 109 2.98 6.60 -2.03
CA ASN A 109 1.79 7.36 -1.65
C ASN A 109 2.04 8.06 -0.31
N GLU A 110 2.23 9.39 -0.33
CA GLU A 110 2.51 10.23 0.85
C GLU A 110 1.41 10.15 1.94
N ALA A 111 0.20 9.68 1.60
CA ALA A 111 -0.89 9.47 2.56
C ALA A 111 -0.60 8.34 3.57
N LYS A 112 0.41 7.49 3.30
CA LYS A 112 0.96 6.53 4.25
C LYS A 112 2.34 6.97 4.69
N LYS A 113 2.43 8.19 5.25
CA LYS A 113 3.58 8.70 6.01
C LYS A 113 3.77 7.98 7.36
N GLN A 114 3.74 6.66 7.31
CA GLN A 114 4.34 5.80 8.30
C GLN A 114 5.07 4.73 7.49
N CYS A 115 6.32 5.03 7.13
CA CYS A 115 7.34 3.99 7.01
C CYS A 115 7.48 3.34 8.38
N ILE A 116 6.47 2.58 8.76
CA ILE A 116 6.50 1.63 9.85
C ILE A 116 6.56 0.30 9.12
N SER A 117 7.62 -0.45 9.40
CA SER A 117 7.82 -1.75 8.78
C SER A 117 6.55 -2.58 8.98
N VAL A 118 6.10 -3.33 7.96
CA VAL A 118 5.03 -4.33 8.15
C VAL A 118 5.39 -5.28 9.31
N CYS A 119 6.69 -5.42 9.61
CA CYS A 119 7.22 -6.15 10.75
C CYS A 119 6.86 -5.56 12.12
N ASP A 120 6.32 -4.34 12.21
CA ASP A 120 5.94 -3.69 13.47
C ASP A 120 4.46 -3.87 13.82
N PHE A 121 3.68 -4.55 12.98
CA PHE A 121 2.31 -4.91 13.26
C PHE A 121 2.20 -6.41 13.57
N LEU A 122 1.48 -6.75 14.64
CA LEU A 122 1.20 -8.11 15.07
C LEU A 122 -0.30 -8.30 15.26
N PRO A 123 -0.87 -9.47 14.93
CA PRO A 123 -2.27 -9.78 15.17
C PRO A 123 -2.52 -10.02 16.66
N CYS A 124 -3.68 -9.59 17.16
CA CYS A 124 -4.17 -9.98 18.46
C CYS A 124 -4.59 -11.46 18.47
N LYS A 125 -4.18 -12.23 19.48
CA LYS A 125 -4.57 -13.65 19.59
C LYS A 125 -6.05 -13.89 19.89
N TYR A 126 -6.78 -12.86 20.32
CA TYR A 126 -8.21 -12.96 20.66
C TYR A 126 -9.11 -12.50 19.50
N CYS A 127 -8.84 -11.33 18.93
CA CYS A 127 -9.69 -10.74 17.89
C CYS A 127 -9.08 -10.75 16.48
N PHE A 128 -7.83 -11.20 16.33
CA PHE A 128 -7.09 -11.30 15.06
C PHE A 128 -6.87 -9.98 14.30
N ALA A 129 -7.31 -8.85 14.84
CA ALA A 129 -6.99 -7.53 14.28
C ALA A 129 -5.51 -7.18 14.49
N PHE A 130 -4.93 -6.47 13.52
CA PHE A 130 -3.52 -6.07 13.54
C PHE A 130 -3.32 -4.77 14.31
N TYR A 131 -2.37 -4.78 15.24
CA TYR A 131 -1.98 -3.63 16.03
C TYR A 131 -0.46 -3.44 15.96
N ARG A 132 0.03 -2.22 16.17
CA ARG A 132 1.46 -2.00 16.34
C ARG A 132 1.96 -2.78 17.55
N LYS A 133 3.19 -3.32 17.51
CA LYS A 133 3.83 -4.03 18.64
C LYS A 133 3.71 -3.27 19.96
N ILE A 134 3.90 -1.95 19.91
CA ILE A 134 3.81 -1.05 21.08
C ILE A 134 2.39 -0.89 21.63
N ASP A 135 1.37 -1.16 20.83
CA ASP A 135 -0.05 -0.99 21.15
C ASP A 135 -0.76 -2.33 21.41
N LEU A 136 -0.21 -3.44 20.90
CA LEU A 136 -0.78 -4.77 21.03
C LEU A 136 -0.97 -5.19 22.49
N TRP A 137 0.03 -4.97 23.35
CA TRP A 137 -0.07 -5.36 24.77
C TRP A 137 -1.17 -4.60 25.53
N ARG A 138 -1.45 -3.33 25.16
CA ARG A 138 -2.56 -2.54 25.73
C ARG A 138 -3.90 -3.04 25.20
N HIS A 139 -3.96 -3.38 23.92
CA HIS A 139 -5.13 -3.98 23.32
C HIS A 139 -5.46 -5.33 23.96
N GLU A 140 -4.51 -6.26 24.09
CA GLU A 140 -4.76 -7.59 24.65
C GLU A 140 -5.29 -7.56 26.09
N GLN A 141 -4.94 -6.54 26.88
CA GLN A 141 -5.50 -6.32 28.21
C GLN A 141 -6.96 -5.85 28.20
N SER A 142 -7.36 -5.10 27.18
CA SER A 142 -8.68 -4.48 27.04
C SER A 142 -9.53 -5.08 25.92
N CYS A 143 -9.06 -6.17 25.31
CA CYS A 143 -9.71 -6.81 24.18
C CYS A 143 -11.12 -7.27 24.56
N LYS A 144 -12.12 -6.78 23.84
CA LYS A 144 -13.53 -7.10 24.11
C LYS A 144 -13.80 -8.59 23.92
N VAL A 145 -13.22 -9.18 22.86
CA VAL A 145 -13.32 -10.61 22.52
C VAL A 145 -12.66 -11.53 23.57
N ARG A 146 -11.75 -11.00 24.41
CA ARG A 146 -11.17 -11.77 25.52
C ARG A 146 -12.13 -11.89 26.72
N LYS A 147 -13.02 -10.93 26.88
CA LYS A 147 -13.93 -10.83 28.03
C LYS A 147 -15.27 -11.54 27.78
N GLU A 148 -15.47 -12.04 26.57
CA GLU A 148 -16.54 -12.95 26.17
C GLU A 148 -16.01 -14.38 26.24
#